data_AF-A0A7J9J4Q5-F1
#
_entry.id   AF-A0A7J9J4Q5-F1
#
_cell.length_a   1.000
_cell.length_b   1.000
_cell.length_c   1.000
_cell.angle_alpha   90.00
_cell.angle_beta   90.00
_cell.angle_gamma   90.00
#
_symmetry.space_group_name_H-M   'P 1'
#
loop_
_entity.id
_entity.type
_entity.pdbx_description
1 polymer ?
#
loop_
_entity_poly.entity_id
_entity_poly.type
_entity_poly.pdbx_seq_one_letter_code
_entity_poly.pdbx_strand_id
1 'polypeptide(L)'
;MRILGSTVPVVTLGSISKRWIVPGWRLGWIVTSDPNSILKKSGVIDSIAQFLNVSSDPATFIQVKLNLSMLEDINDDMDFCLKLAEEESVIVLPGIAVGLKNWLRITFAIEPSLLQEGLGRIKGFCQRHANKQ
;
A
#
# COMPACT_ATOMS: atom_id res chain seq x y z
N MET A 1 16.43 -7.98 -31.08
CA MET A 1 15.53 -7.90 -29.90
C MET A 1 16.21 -8.68 -28.77
N ARG A 2 16.76 -8.00 -27.75
CA ARG A 2 17.61 -8.63 -26.72
C ARG A 2 16.70 -9.37 -25.73
N ILE A 3 16.83 -10.69 -25.64
CA ILE A 3 16.01 -11.54 -24.75
C ILE A 3 16.54 -11.36 -23.32
N LEU A 4 16.07 -10.33 -22.62
CA LEU A 4 16.46 -10.02 -21.23
C LEU A 4 16.00 -11.11 -20.23
N GLY A 5 15.06 -11.98 -20.63
CA GLY A 5 14.45 -12.98 -19.75
C GLY A 5 15.34 -14.14 -19.29
N SER A 6 16.58 -14.26 -19.78
CA SER A 6 17.48 -15.37 -19.39
C SER A 6 18.32 -15.08 -18.13
N THR A 7 18.51 -13.82 -17.76
CA THR A 7 19.52 -13.44 -16.75
C THR A 7 18.93 -12.62 -15.61
N VAL A 8 17.88 -11.82 -15.87
CA VAL A 8 17.25 -10.95 -14.87
C VAL A 8 15.84 -11.43 -14.54
N PRO A 9 15.40 -11.33 -13.27
CA PRO A 9 14.02 -11.60 -12.91
C PRO A 9 13.11 -10.51 -13.50
N VAL A 10 11.97 -10.91 -14.06
CA VAL A 10 11.00 -10.01 -14.69
C VAL A 10 9.66 -10.12 -13.96
N VAL A 11 9.13 -8.99 -13.50
CA VAL A 11 7.78 -8.88 -12.91
C VAL A 11 6.89 -8.15 -13.90
N THR A 12 5.84 -8.83 -14.38
CA THR A 12 4.84 -8.25 -15.28
C THR A 12 3.52 -8.07 -14.56
N LEU A 13 2.97 -6.86 -14.65
CA LEU A 13 1.70 -6.48 -14.05
C LEU A 13 0.65 -6.31 -15.15
N GLY A 14 -0.48 -6.99 -15.04
CA GLY A 14 -1.60 -6.87 -15.97
C GLY A 14 -2.90 -6.54 -15.24
N SER A 15 -3.82 -5.83 -15.91
CA SER A 15 -5.17 -5.63 -15.42
C SER A 15 -6.17 -5.43 -16.55
N ILE A 16 -7.38 -5.96 -16.38
CA ILE A 16 -8.48 -5.76 -17.32
C ILE A 16 -9.06 -4.34 -17.24
N SER A 17 -9.01 -3.72 -16.06
CA SER A 17 -9.73 -2.47 -15.79
C SER A 17 -9.13 -1.27 -16.54
N LYS A 18 -7.80 -1.20 -16.63
CA LYS A 18 -7.09 -0.09 -17.28
C LYS A 18 -6.92 -0.29 -18.80
N ARG A 19 -6.78 -1.54 -19.25
CA ARG A 19 -6.59 -1.84 -20.68
C ARG A 19 -7.89 -1.79 -21.47
N TRP A 20 -9.02 -2.08 -20.83
CA TRP A 20 -10.32 -2.24 -21.51
C TRP A 20 -11.43 -1.36 -20.93
N ILE A 21 -11.12 -0.47 -19.97
CA ILE A 21 -12.08 0.49 -19.37
C ILE A 21 -13.34 -0.22 -18.85
N VAL A 22 -13.20 -1.45 -18.32
CA VAL A 22 -14.34 -2.26 -17.87
C VAL A 22 -14.80 -1.77 -16.48
N PRO A 23 -16.04 -1.27 -16.33
CA PRO A 23 -16.58 -0.88 -15.04
C PRO A 23 -17.09 -2.13 -14.30
N GLY A 24 -16.57 -2.36 -13.08
CA GLY A 24 -17.13 -3.35 -12.15
C GLY A 24 -16.17 -4.49 -11.78
N TRP A 25 -15.44 -5.07 -12.74
CA TRP A 25 -14.55 -6.20 -12.48
C TRP A 25 -13.09 -5.72 -12.48
N ARG A 26 -12.47 -5.65 -11.29
CA ARG A 26 -11.06 -5.27 -11.12
C ARG A 26 -10.17 -6.50 -11.07
N LEU A 27 -10.08 -7.23 -12.19
CA LEU A 27 -9.11 -8.32 -12.30
C LEU A 27 -7.74 -7.77 -12.67
N GLY A 28 -6.75 -8.11 -11.86
CA GLY A 28 -5.34 -7.86 -12.09
C GLY A 28 -4.55 -9.14 -11.87
N TRP A 29 -3.40 -9.25 -12.50
CA TRP A 29 -2.49 -10.37 -12.32
C TRP A 29 -1.05 -9.88 -12.26
N ILE A 30 -0.26 -10.61 -11.50
CA ILE A 30 1.19 -10.44 -11.42
C ILE A 30 1.81 -11.74 -11.95
N VAL A 31 2.67 -11.63 -12.95
CA VAL A 31 3.43 -12.77 -13.49
C VAL A 31 4.90 -12.51 -13.23
N THR A 32 5.55 -13.42 -12.49
CA THR A 32 6.98 -13.35 -12.21
C THR A 32 7.71 -14.42 -13.00
N SER A 33 8.64 -14.01 -13.86
CA SER A 33 9.60 -14.90 -14.52
C SER A 33 10.94 -14.76 -13.83
N ASP A 34 11.34 -15.78 -13.08
CA ASP A 34 12.52 -15.75 -12.22
C ASP A 34 13.45 -16.95 -12.50
N PRO A 35 14.27 -16.88 -13.57
CA PRO A 35 15.12 -17.99 -14.01
C PRO A 35 16.11 -18.47 -12.93
N ASN A 36 16.57 -17.55 -12.08
CA ASN A 36 17.58 -17.80 -11.06
C ASN A 36 17.00 -17.89 -9.64
N SER A 37 15.67 -17.92 -9.51
CA SER A 37 14.96 -17.93 -8.22
C SER A 37 15.39 -16.80 -7.27
N ILE A 38 15.79 -15.64 -7.81
CA ILE A 38 16.27 -14.49 -7.05
C ILE A 38 15.13 -13.87 -6.24
N LEU A 39 13.96 -13.64 -6.86
CA LEU A 39 12.78 -13.05 -6.21
C LEU A 39 12.22 -13.99 -5.13
N LYS A 40 12.33 -15.30 -5.36
CA LYS A 40 11.92 -16.30 -4.38
C LYS A 40 12.89 -16.35 -3.20
N LYS A 41 14.20 -16.36 -3.45
CA LYS A 41 15.24 -16.35 -2.38
C LYS A 41 15.21 -15.07 -1.56
N SER A 42 14.85 -13.94 -2.16
CA SER A 42 14.76 -12.66 -1.47
C SER A 42 13.44 -12.47 -0.69
N GLY A 43 12.54 -13.47 -0.69
CA GLY A 43 11.25 -13.39 0.01
C GLY A 43 10.22 -12.45 -0.62
N VAL A 44 10.53 -11.86 -1.78
CA VAL A 44 9.66 -10.86 -2.42
C VAL A 44 8.32 -11.48 -2.85
N ILE A 45 8.34 -12.73 -3.31
CA ILE A 45 7.12 -13.45 -3.68
C ILE A 45 6.23 -13.70 -2.45
N ASP A 46 6.83 -14.07 -1.32
CA ASP A 46 6.09 -14.34 -0.08
C ASP A 46 5.49 -13.04 0.48
N SER A 47 6.24 -11.93 0.42
CA SER A 47 5.70 -10.61 0.77
C SER A 47 4.53 -10.22 -0.14
N ILE A 48 4.65 -10.38 -1.47
CA ILE A 48 3.56 -10.10 -2.41
C ILE A 48 2.34 -10.97 -2.10
N ALA A 49 2.53 -12.26 -1.84
CA ALA A 49 1.46 -13.17 -1.48
C ALA A 49 0.77 -12.79 -0.16
N GLN A 50 1.53 -12.32 0.83
CA GLN A 50 0.98 -11.81 2.09
C GLN A 50 0.15 -10.52 1.88
N PHE A 51 0.52 -9.67 0.92
CA PHE A 51 -0.25 -8.47 0.55
C PHE A 51 -1.50 -8.78 -0.29
N LEU A 52 -1.60 -9.95 -0.91
CA LEU A 52 -2.78 -10.38 -1.68
C LEU A 52 -3.90 -10.82 -0.73
N ASN A 53 -4.53 -9.85 -0.05
CA ASN A 53 -5.77 -10.09 0.67
C ASN A 53 -6.93 -10.20 -0.34
N VAL A 54 -7.44 -11.42 -0.55
CA VAL A 54 -8.66 -11.65 -1.31
C VAL A 54 -9.84 -11.28 -0.42
N SER A 55 -10.29 -10.03 -0.50
CA SER A 55 -11.56 -9.63 0.10
C SER A 55 -12.62 -9.50 -1.00
N SER A 56 -13.70 -10.27 -0.85
CA SER A 56 -14.94 -10.17 -1.63
C SER A 56 -15.89 -9.08 -1.10
N ASP A 57 -15.47 -8.34 -0.07
CA ASP A 57 -16.27 -7.28 0.53
C ASP A 57 -16.22 -6.00 -0.33
N PRO A 58 -17.24 -5.14 -0.24
CA PRO A 58 -17.17 -3.81 -0.85
C PRO A 58 -15.86 -3.13 -0.44
N ALA A 59 -15.23 -2.41 -1.37
CA ALA A 59 -14.04 -1.61 -1.08
C ALA A 59 -14.41 -0.51 -0.09
N THR A 60 -14.36 -0.84 1.21
CA THR A 60 -14.81 0.03 2.27
C THR A 60 -13.60 0.78 2.79
N PHE A 61 -13.59 2.08 2.53
CA PHE A 61 -12.52 2.98 2.94
C PHE A 61 -13.09 4.19 3.63
N ILE A 62 -12.32 4.75 4.54
CA ILE A 62 -12.59 6.05 5.16
C ILE A 62 -11.56 7.04 4.65
N GLN A 63 -12.02 8.27 4.48
CA GLN A 63 -11.14 9.39 4.17
C GLN A 63 -10.99 10.24 5.42
N VAL A 64 -9.75 10.47 5.83
CA VAL A 64 -9.41 11.22 7.03
C VAL A 64 -8.55 12.40 6.63
N LYS A 65 -8.93 13.61 7.04
CA LYS A 65 -8.11 14.80 6.81
C LYS A 65 -7.00 14.86 7.86
N LEU A 66 -5.76 14.96 7.41
CA LEU A 66 -4.62 15.17 8.30
C LEU A 66 -4.59 16.61 8.80
N ASN A 67 -4.40 16.75 10.10
CA ASN A 67 -4.10 18.03 10.70
C ASN A 67 -2.58 18.14 10.92
N LEU A 68 -1.87 18.61 9.88
CA LEU A 68 -0.42 18.73 9.90
C LEU A 68 0.09 19.68 10.99
N SER A 69 -0.72 20.66 11.44
CA SER A 69 -0.30 21.57 12.53
C SER A 69 -0.18 20.90 13.89
N MET A 70 -0.65 19.65 14.03
CA MET A 70 -0.53 18.87 15.25
C MET A 70 0.61 17.84 15.18
N LEU A 71 1.28 17.73 14.03
CA LEU A 71 2.32 16.74 13.77
C LEU A 71 3.67 17.44 13.58
N GLU A 72 4.68 16.94 14.27
CA GLU A 72 6.08 17.35 14.17
C GLU A 72 6.77 16.48 13.11
N ASP A 73 7.67 17.09 12.34
CA ASP A 73 8.43 16.43 11.27
C ASP A 73 7.60 15.84 10.10
N ILE A 74 6.35 16.26 9.89
CA ILE A 74 5.53 15.76 8.77
C ILE A 74 5.04 16.92 7.91
N ASN A 75 5.46 16.95 6.64
CA ASN A 75 5.21 18.08 5.75
C ASN A 75 3.89 17.97 4.95
N ASP A 76 3.53 16.76 4.53
CA ASP A 76 2.33 16.49 3.73
C ASP A 76 1.83 15.04 3.90
N ASP A 77 0.73 14.69 3.21
CA ASP A 77 0.15 13.34 3.27
C ASP A 77 1.05 12.26 2.65
N MET A 78 1.92 12.60 1.69
CA MET A 78 2.89 11.64 1.15
C MET A 78 3.97 11.31 2.16
N ASP A 79 4.55 12.34 2.79
CA ASP A 79 5.57 12.23 3.83
C ASP A 79 5.05 11.42 5.02
N PHE A 80 3.81 11.70 5.47
CA PHE A 80 3.12 10.89 6.48
C PHE A 80 3.05 9.42 6.09
N CYS A 81 2.57 9.12 4.88
CA CYS A 81 2.41 7.75 4.39
C CYS A 81 3.75 7.01 4.26
N LEU A 82 4.81 7.69 3.81
CA LEU A 82 6.15 7.11 3.66
C LEU A 82 6.75 6.77 5.03
N LYS A 83 6.73 7.71 5.97
CA LYS A 83 7.25 7.49 7.33
C LYS A 83 6.48 6.42 8.08
N LEU A 84 5.15 6.41 7.96
CA LEU A 84 4.32 5.36 8.55
C LEU A 84 4.67 3.96 7.98
N ALA A 85 4.96 3.87 6.69
CA ALA A 85 5.38 2.62 6.07
C ALA A 85 6.77 2.17 6.54
N GLU A 86 7.70 3.10 6.73
CA GLU A 86 9.07 2.81 7.20
C GLU A 86 9.12 2.43 8.69
N GLU A 87 8.45 3.19 9.56
CA GLU A 87 8.52 2.98 11.01
C GLU A 87 7.60 1.87 11.53
N GLU A 88 6.37 1.84 11.04
CA GLU A 88 5.33 0.94 11.56
C GLU A 88 5.02 -0.23 10.63
N SER A 89 5.63 -0.26 9.44
CA SER A 89 5.28 -1.22 8.37
C SER A 89 3.79 -1.19 8.02
N VAL A 90 3.15 -0.02 8.13
CA VAL A 90 1.73 0.18 7.79
C VAL A 90 1.62 1.04 6.54
N ILE A 91 0.96 0.50 5.50
CA ILE A 91 0.76 1.19 4.23
C ILE A 91 -0.63 1.79 4.18
N VAL A 92 -0.71 3.11 4.00
CA VAL A 92 -1.95 3.87 3.81
C VAL A 92 -1.86 4.64 2.50
N LEU A 93 -2.99 4.80 1.80
CA LEU A 93 -3.00 5.56 0.55
C LEU A 93 -3.08 7.06 0.83
N PRO A 94 -2.12 7.86 0.32
CA PRO A 94 -2.18 9.31 0.43
C PRO A 94 -3.30 9.87 -0.46
N GLY A 95 -4.00 10.87 0.04
CA GLY A 95 -5.17 11.48 -0.60
C GLY A 95 -4.81 12.25 -1.86
N ILE A 96 -3.56 12.75 -1.97
CA ILE A 96 -3.08 13.43 -3.17
C ILE A 96 -3.14 12.54 -4.40
N ALA A 97 -3.02 11.21 -4.25
CA ALA A 97 -3.17 10.24 -5.33
C ALA A 97 -4.58 10.22 -5.96
N VAL A 98 -5.58 10.76 -5.25
CA VAL A 98 -6.97 10.93 -5.72
C VAL A 98 -7.39 12.40 -5.79
N GLY A 99 -6.43 13.34 -5.72
CA GLY A 99 -6.68 14.77 -5.86
C GLY A 99 -7.09 15.50 -4.56
N LEU A 100 -6.92 14.89 -3.39
CA LEU A 100 -7.25 15.47 -2.08
C LEU A 100 -6.00 15.74 -1.25
N LYS A 101 -5.56 17.00 -1.18
CA LYS A 101 -4.37 17.41 -0.44
C LYS A 101 -4.53 17.24 1.08
N ASN A 102 -3.54 16.63 1.74
CA ASN A 102 -3.53 16.39 3.19
C ASN A 102 -4.69 15.47 3.66
N TRP A 103 -5.09 14.53 2.81
CA TRP A 103 -6.04 13.48 3.19
C TRP A 103 -5.36 12.12 3.19
N LEU A 104 -5.92 11.20 3.95
CA LEU A 104 -5.52 9.80 3.97
C LEU A 104 -6.73 8.94 3.63
N ARG A 105 -6.49 7.86 2.90
CA ARG A 105 -7.48 6.85 2.62
C ARG A 105 -7.09 5.54 3.29
N ILE A 106 -7.80 5.21 4.36
CA ILE A 106 -7.62 3.97 5.11
C ILE A 106 -8.66 2.96 4.60
N THR A 107 -8.19 1.82 4.14
CA THR A 107 -9.04 0.72 3.64
C THR A 107 -9.13 -0.36 4.70
N PHE A 108 -10.34 -0.86 5.00
CA PHE A 108 -10.58 -1.82 6.08
C PHE A 108 -11.27 -3.09 5.57
N ALA A 109 -10.78 -3.62 4.45
CA ALA A 109 -11.22 -4.87 3.84
C ALA A 109 -10.44 -6.09 4.37
N ILE A 110 -10.11 -6.10 5.66
CA ILE A 110 -9.28 -7.13 6.30
C ILE A 110 -9.95 -7.60 7.60
N GLU A 111 -9.44 -8.69 8.19
CA GLU A 111 -9.93 -9.19 9.47
C GLU A 111 -9.90 -8.11 10.57
N PRO A 112 -10.95 -7.98 11.42
CA PRO A 112 -11.01 -6.95 12.45
C PRO A 112 -9.82 -6.94 13.42
N SER A 113 -9.21 -8.10 13.69
CA SER A 113 -8.02 -8.25 14.54
C SER A 113 -6.82 -7.50 13.96
N LEU A 114 -6.51 -7.74 12.68
CA LEU A 114 -5.44 -7.06 11.94
C LEU A 114 -5.71 -5.56 11.77
N LEU A 115 -6.98 -5.18 11.60
CA LEU A 115 -7.37 -3.77 11.52
C LEU A 115 -7.11 -3.06 12.86
N GLN A 116 -7.46 -3.67 13.99
CA GLN A 116 -7.18 -3.11 15.31
C GLN A 116 -5.68 -2.95 15.56
N GLU A 117 -4.88 -3.94 15.14
CA GLU A 117 -3.43 -3.86 15.22
C GLU A 117 -2.88 -2.69 14.39
N GLY A 118 -3.28 -2.60 13.12
CA GLY A 118 -2.85 -1.51 12.22
C GLY A 118 -3.25 -0.12 12.73
N LEU A 119 -4.47 0.02 13.26
CA LEU A 119 -4.92 1.27 13.89
C LEU A 119 -4.13 1.59 15.18
N GLY A 120 -3.75 0.56 15.94
CA GLY A 120 -2.88 0.69 17.12
C GLY A 120 -1.50 1.24 16.75
N ARG A 121 -0.91 0.73 15.68
CA ARG A 121 0.36 1.22 15.13
C ARG A 121 0.28 2.66 14.64
N ILE A 122 -0.77 3.00 13.88
CA ILE A 122 -1.04 4.39 13.45
C ILE A 122 -1.17 5.32 14.66
N LYS A 123 -1.87 4.89 15.71
CA LYS A 123 -1.99 5.66 16.95
C LYS A 123 -0.62 5.89 17.60
N GLY A 124 0.22 4.85 17.69
CA GLY A 124 1.57 4.94 18.22
C GLY A 124 2.44 5.93 17.42
N PHE A 125 2.40 5.85 16.10
CA PHE A 125 3.06 6.79 15.20
C PHE A 125 2.60 8.24 15.43
N CYS A 126 1.29 8.49 15.41
CA CYS A 126 0.74 9.82 15.66
C CYS A 126 1.11 10.38 17.04
N GLN A 127 1.23 9.54 18.07
CA GLN A 127 1.65 9.98 19.40
C GLN A 127 3.13 10.36 19.47
N ARG A 128 4.01 9.66 18.73
CA ARG A 128 5.44 9.99 18.68
C ARG A 128 5.70 11.29 17.91
N HIS A 129 4.95 11.51 16.84
CA HIS A 129 5.02 12.72 16.03
C HIS A 129 4.04 13.80 16.49
N ALA A 130 3.35 13.64 17.62
CA ALA A 130 2.49 14.69 18.12
C ALA A 130 3.36 15.85 18.63
N ASN A 131 2.99 17.08 18.28
CA ASN A 131 3.62 18.27 18.83
C ASN A 131 3.57 18.21 20.37
N LYS A 132 4.74 18.19 21.01
CA LYS A 132 4.87 18.36 22.46
C LYS A 132 4.76 19.86 22.75
N GLN A 133 3.54 20.33 22.99
CA GLN A 133 3.36 21.62 23.66
C GLN A 133 3.91 21.56 25.08
#